data_AF-A0A816RF72-F1
#
_entry.id   AF-A0A816RF72-F1
#
_cell.length_a   1.000
_cell.length_b   1.000
_cell.length_c   1.000
_cell.angle_alpha   90.00
_cell.angle_beta   90.00
_cell.angle_gamma   90.00
#
_symmetry.space_group_name_H-M   'P 1'
#
loop_
_entity.id
_entity.type
_entity.pdbx_description
1 polymer ?
#
loop_
_entity_poly.entity_id
_entity_poly.type
_entity_poly.pdbx_seq_one_letter_code
_entity_poly.pdbx_strand_id
1 'polypeptide(L)'
;MRDILIWITWTIWTSRNQRIFESRSSSLMEVISRALSNAQEWTRIQWDLHTLQVIPTSTLQPPMTSIPPDVILCNSDRAWVDLHNMGLPSATYASSRPSKQKLLR
;
A
#
# COMPACT_ATOMS: atom_id res chain seq x y z
N MET A 1 -2.14 7.09 -23.16
CA MET A 1 -3.35 6.24 -23.38
C MET A 1 -2.99 4.82 -23.86
N ARG A 2 -1.82 4.26 -23.50
CA ARG A 2 -1.44 2.89 -23.93
C ARG A 2 -2.09 1.80 -23.07
N ASP A 3 -2.46 2.12 -21.83
CA ASP A 3 -2.88 1.11 -20.85
C ASP A 3 -4.41 0.92 -20.73
N ILE A 4 -5.19 1.61 -21.57
CA ILE A 4 -6.66 1.63 -21.46
C ILE A 4 -7.29 0.24 -21.60
N LEU A 5 -6.74 -0.62 -22.46
CA LEU A 5 -7.25 -1.98 -22.64
C LEU A 5 -7.08 -2.81 -21.36
N ILE A 6 -5.94 -2.68 -20.67
CA ILE A 6 -5.66 -3.37 -19.40
C ILE A 6 -6.68 -2.94 -18.34
N TRP A 7 -6.95 -1.64 -18.25
CA TRP A 7 -7.94 -1.09 -17.31
C TRP A 7 -9.36 -1.52 -17.63
N ILE A 8 -9.74 -1.61 -18.91
CA ILE A 8 -11.06 -2.11 -19.32
C ILE A 8 -11.20 -3.59 -18.93
N THR A 9 -10.24 -4.44 -19.29
CA THR A 9 -10.29 -5.88 -18.97
C THR A 9 -10.31 -6.12 -17.46
N TRP A 10 -9.48 -5.39 -16.71
CA TRP A 10 -9.47 -5.44 -15.25
C TRP A 10 -10.79 -5.01 -14.63
N THR A 11 -11.39 -3.94 -15.14
CA THR A 11 -12.66 -3.42 -14.62
C THR A 11 -13.82 -4.37 -14.92
N ILE A 12 -13.85 -5.00 -16.11
CA ILE A 12 -14.82 -6.05 -16.44
C ILE A 12 -14.67 -7.25 -15.50
N TRP A 13 -13.44 -7.71 -15.28
CA TRP A 13 -13.17 -8.84 -14.40
C TRP A 13 -13.60 -8.56 -12.96
N THR A 14 -13.24 -7.40 -12.41
CA THR A 14 -13.65 -7.00 -11.06
C THR A 14 -15.16 -6.82 -10.92
N SER A 15 -15.82 -6.17 -11.89
CA SER A 15 -17.29 -6.04 -11.90
C SER A 15 -18.00 -7.39 -12.00
N ARG A 16 -17.44 -8.36 -12.76
CA ARG A 16 -17.95 -9.73 -12.78
C ARG A 16 -17.84 -10.39 -11.41
N ASN A 17 -16.70 -10.22 -10.73
CA ASN A 17 -16.49 -10.80 -9.40
C ASN A 17 -17.44 -10.18 -8.37
N GLN A 18 -17.62 -8.86 -8.37
CA GLN A 18 -18.58 -8.17 -7.50
C GLN A 18 -20.00 -8.68 -7.71
N ARG A 19 -20.39 -8.97 -8.95
CA ARG A 19 -21.71 -9.54 -9.24
C ARG A 19 -21.87 -10.96 -8.72
N ILE A 20 -20.82 -11.77 -8.76
CA ILE A 20 -20.86 -13.17 -8.29
C ILE A 20 -20.86 -13.24 -6.76
N PHE A 21 -20.02 -12.45 -6.09
CA PHE A 21 -19.80 -12.57 -4.65
C PHE A 21 -20.62 -11.59 -3.80
N GLU A 22 -20.99 -10.43 -4.35
CA GLU A 22 -21.69 -9.37 -3.62
C GLU A 22 -23.08 -9.08 -4.20
N SER A 23 -23.50 -9.79 -5.25
CA SER A 23 -24.75 -9.55 -5.99
C SER A 23 -24.89 -8.10 -6.50
N ARG A 24 -23.78 -7.36 -6.64
CA ARG A 24 -23.76 -5.99 -7.14
C ARG A 24 -23.58 -5.99 -8.66
N SER A 25 -24.53 -5.40 -9.37
CA SER A 25 -24.42 -5.19 -10.82
C SER A 25 -23.92 -3.79 -11.12
N SER A 26 -22.90 -3.67 -11.96
CA SER A 26 -22.44 -2.39 -12.51
C SER A 26 -23.04 -2.18 -13.91
N SER A 27 -23.38 -0.94 -14.25
CA SER A 27 -23.80 -0.61 -15.62
C SER A 27 -22.58 -0.55 -16.56
N LEU A 28 -22.79 -0.78 -17.87
CA LEU A 28 -21.70 -0.69 -18.85
C LEU A 28 -21.02 0.69 -18.82
N MET A 29 -21.81 1.76 -18.71
CA MET A 29 -21.29 3.13 -18.65
C MET A 29 -20.42 3.34 -17.41
N GLU A 30 -20.83 2.80 -16.26
CA GLU A 30 -20.07 2.86 -15.01
C GLU A 30 -18.75 2.10 -15.11
N VAL A 31 -18.76 0.91 -15.73
CA VAL A 31 -17.54 0.11 -15.98
C VAL A 31 -16.56 0.87 -16.87
N ILE A 32 -17.04 1.45 -17.99
CA ILE A 32 -16.18 2.19 -18.93
C ILE A 32 -15.65 3.46 -18.28
N SER A 33 -16.50 4.22 -17.59
CA SER A 33 -16.11 5.46 -16.89
C SER A 33 -15.03 5.16 -15.86
N ARG A 34 -15.24 4.13 -15.01
CA ARG A 34 -14.26 3.71 -14.00
C ARG A 34 -12.93 3.29 -14.63
N ALA A 35 -12.98 2.51 -15.71
CA ALA A 35 -11.77 2.09 -16.41
C ALA A 35 -10.97 3.29 -16.96
N LEU A 36 -11.67 4.27 -17.55
CA LEU A 36 -11.05 5.46 -18.11
C LEU A 36 -10.44 6.35 -17.02
N SER A 37 -11.19 6.62 -15.95
CA SER A 37 -10.69 7.42 -14.82
C SER A 37 -9.47 6.78 -14.17
N ASN A 38 -9.48 5.46 -13.96
CA ASN A 38 -8.32 4.75 -13.40
C ASN A 38 -7.10 4.82 -14.33
N ALA A 39 -7.30 4.65 -15.64
CA ALA A 39 -6.22 4.74 -16.61
C ALA A 39 -5.59 6.15 -16.65
N GLN A 40 -6.43 7.19 -16.56
CA GLN A 40 -5.97 8.58 -16.52
C GLN A 40 -5.19 8.86 -15.24
N GLU A 41 -5.74 8.48 -14.08
CA GLU A 41 -5.08 8.72 -12.79
C GLU A 41 -3.74 7.98 -12.70
N TRP A 42 -3.70 6.73 -13.16
CA TRP A 42 -2.45 5.98 -13.22
C TRP A 42 -1.40 6.67 -14.09
N THR A 43 -1.80 7.15 -15.27
CA THR A 43 -0.89 7.87 -16.17
C THR A 43 -0.38 9.16 -15.53
N ARG A 44 -1.24 9.89 -14.79
CA ARG A 44 -0.87 11.12 -14.08
C ARG A 44 0.15 10.87 -12.98
N ILE A 45 -0.09 9.85 -12.14
CA ILE A 45 0.83 9.49 -11.05
C ILE A 45 2.19 9.08 -11.61
N GLN A 46 2.23 8.34 -12.71
CA GLN A 46 3.50 7.95 -13.35
C GLN A 46 4.31 9.16 -13.80
N TRP A 47 3.64 10.20 -14.30
CA TRP A 47 4.30 11.47 -14.64
C TRP A 47 4.84 12.18 -13.41
N ASP A 48 4.05 12.27 -12.33
CA ASP A 48 4.48 12.92 -11.09
C ASP A 48 5.66 12.20 -10.42
N LEU A 49 5.70 10.87 -10.46
CA LEU A 49 6.84 10.11 -9.95
C LEU A 49 8.12 10.37 -10.77
N HIS A 50 7.98 10.52 -12.08
CA HIS A 50 9.12 10.84 -12.94
C HIS A 50 9.65 12.27 -12.70
N THR A 51 8.80 13.22 -12.34
CA THR A 51 9.23 14.59 -12.02
C THR A 51 9.88 14.70 -10.64
N LEU A 52 9.49 13.86 -9.67
CA LEU A 52 10.08 13.85 -8.32
C LEU A 52 11.49 13.22 -8.25
N GLN A 53 11.90 12.43 -9.25
CA GLN A 53 13.25 11.83 -9.28
C GLN A 53 14.39 12.83 -9.55
N VAL A 54 14.10 14.11 -9.80
CA VAL A 54 15.11 15.13 -10.16
C VAL A 54 15.66 15.90 -8.95
N ILE A 55 15.21 15.63 -7.72
CA ILE A 55 15.75 16.30 -6.52
C ILE A 55 16.93 15.48 -5.97
N PRO A 56 18.19 15.92 -6.08
CA PRO A 56 19.30 15.21 -5.46
C PRO A 56 19.16 15.32 -3.93
N THR A 57 18.87 14.20 -3.29
CA THR A 57 18.73 14.13 -1.83
C THR A 57 20.12 14.24 -1.21
N SER A 58 20.48 15.42 -0.70
CA SER A 58 21.67 15.61 0.13
C SER A 58 21.53 14.77 1.40
N THR A 59 22.37 13.75 1.53
CA THR A 59 22.40 12.80 2.64
C THR A 59 22.98 13.45 3.89
N LEU A 60 22.14 13.93 4.81
CA LEU A 60 22.51 14.08 6.21
C LEU A 60 21.89 12.93 7.00
N GLN A 61 22.68 11.87 7.24
CA GLN A 61 22.27 10.72 8.05
C GLN A 61 22.29 11.10 9.55
N PRO A 62 21.20 10.93 10.31
CA PRO A 62 21.25 10.94 11.77
C PRO A 62 21.78 9.59 12.32
N PRO A 63 22.39 9.57 13.52
CA PRO A 63 23.00 8.36 14.09
C PRO A 63 21.95 7.28 14.40
N MET A 64 22.24 6.04 13.99
CA MET A 64 21.38 4.87 14.19
C MET A 64 21.27 4.49 15.67
N THR A 65 20.08 4.58 16.25
CA THR A 65 19.79 4.01 17.58
C THR A 65 19.49 2.51 17.42
N SER A 66 20.30 1.65 18.05
CA SER A 66 20.14 0.19 18.03
C SER A 66 18.77 -0.24 18.56
N ILE A 67 18.02 -1.00 17.75
CA ILE A 67 16.71 -1.56 18.11
C ILE A 67 16.95 -2.73 19.11
N PRO A 68 16.27 -2.77 20.27
CA PRO A 68 16.42 -3.86 21.24
C PRO A 68 15.88 -5.21 20.69
N PRO A 69 16.43 -6.35 21.14
CA PRO A 69 16.13 -7.68 20.59
C PRO A 69 14.71 -8.20 20.86
N ASP A 70 13.91 -7.53 21.70
CA ASP A 70 12.55 -7.96 22.08
C ASP A 70 11.44 -7.17 21.35
N VAL A 71 11.79 -6.51 20.23
CA VAL A 71 10.85 -5.68 19.46
C VAL A 71 10.65 -6.28 18.07
N ILE A 72 9.39 -6.61 17.76
CA ILE A 72 8.98 -6.99 16.40
C ILE A 72 8.46 -5.73 15.70
N LEU A 73 9.17 -5.30 14.65
CA LEU A 73 8.72 -4.22 13.78
C LEU A 73 7.76 -4.80 12.72
N CYS A 74 6.50 -4.37 12.74
CA CYS A 74 5.53 -4.71 11.68
C CYS A 74 5.16 -3.44 10.91
N ASN A 75 5.45 -3.41 9.61
CA ASN A 75 5.08 -2.30 8.73
C ASN A 75 3.82 -2.69 7.95
N SER A 76 2.67 -2.16 8.37
CA SER A 76 1.34 -2.59 7.88
C SER A 76 0.90 -1.95 6.57
N ASP A 77 1.55 -0.88 6.11
CA ASP A 77 1.11 -0.13 4.93
C ASP A 77 2.27 0.09 3.97
N ARG A 78 2.43 -0.81 2.99
CA ARG A 78 3.29 -0.84 1.78
C ARG A 78 4.23 0.37 1.47
N ALA A 79 4.93 0.91 2.45
CA ALA A 79 6.02 1.84 2.31
C ALA A 79 7.29 1.01 2.44
N TRP A 80 7.69 0.37 1.35
CA TRP A 80 9.09 0.01 1.17
C TRP A 80 9.83 1.33 0.99
N VAL A 81 10.17 1.95 2.11
CA VAL A 81 11.27 2.91 2.16
C VAL A 81 12.51 2.05 2.36
N ASP A 82 13.52 2.21 1.50
CA ASP A 82 14.81 1.58 1.75
C ASP A 82 15.20 1.89 3.20
N LEU A 83 15.31 0.83 4.01
CA LEU A 83 15.60 0.90 5.46
C LEU A 83 16.92 1.64 5.75
N HIS A 84 17.70 1.91 4.70
CA HIS A 84 18.91 2.71 4.75
C HIS A 84 18.66 4.18 5.09
N ASN A 85 17.45 4.73 4.86
CA ASN A 85 17.32 6.19 4.73
C ASN A 85 16.14 6.91 5.40
N MET A 86 15.41 6.32 6.34
CA MET A 86 14.44 7.14 7.09
C MET A 86 14.21 6.66 8.52
N GLY A 87 14.92 7.30 9.45
CA GLY A 87 14.54 7.31 10.86
C GLY A 87 13.28 8.16 11.04
N LEU A 88 12.20 7.53 11.47
CA LEU A 88 11.21 8.15 12.36
C LEU A 88 10.66 7.06 13.30
N PRO A 89 10.61 7.33 14.62
CA PRO A 89 9.99 6.43 15.58
C PRO A 89 8.50 6.76 15.68
N SER A 90 7.65 5.82 15.30
CA SER A 90 6.31 5.77 15.88
C SER A 90 5.99 4.32 16.18
N ALA A 91 6.64 3.83 17.24
CA ALA A 91 6.32 2.55 17.84
C ALA A 91 4.97 2.69 18.55
N THR A 92 3.89 2.32 17.88
CA THR A 92 2.59 2.19 18.56
C THR A 92 2.63 0.89 19.37
N TYR A 93 2.60 1.04 20.69
CA TYR A 93 2.61 -0.04 21.69
C TYR A 93 1.53 -1.09 21.39
N ALA A 94 1.93 -2.35 21.19
CA ALA A 94 1.03 -3.50 21.28
C ALA A 94 1.37 -4.25 22.59
N SER A 95 0.63 -3.97 23.65
CA SER A 95 0.74 -4.70 24.91
C SER A 95 0.27 -6.15 24.74
N SER A 96 1.10 -7.06 25.22
CA SER A 96 0.93 -8.51 25.18
C SER A 96 -0.37 -8.99 25.85
N ARG A 97 -1.09 -9.92 25.21
CA ARG A 97 -2.14 -10.73 25.88
C ARG A 97 -1.48 -11.68 26.89
N PRO A 98 -1.92 -11.77 28.16
CA PRO A 98 -1.40 -12.78 29.08
C PRO A 98 -2.08 -14.13 28.84
N SER A 99 -1.28 -15.12 28.44
CA SER A 99 -1.66 -16.54 28.41
C SER A 99 -1.84 -17.05 29.84
N LYS A 100 -2.99 -17.68 30.10
CA LYS A 100 -3.32 -18.26 31.41
C LYS A 100 -2.27 -19.30 31.84
N GLN A 101 -1.61 -19.07 32.97
CA GLN A 101 -0.77 -20.08 33.64
C GLN A 101 -1.67 -21.10 34.34
N LYS A 102 -1.47 -22.38 34.01
CA LYS A 102 -2.03 -23.56 34.66
C LYS A 102 -1.05 -23.95 35.77
N LEU A 103 -1.40 -23.73 37.04
CA LEU A 103 -0.60 -24.13 38.18
C LEU A 103 -0.96 -25.58 38.56
N LEU A 104 0.00 -26.50 38.41
CA LEU A 104 -0.01 -27.86 38.95
C LEU A 104 0.93 -27.87 40.16
N ARG A 105 0.39 -28.04 41.36
CA ARG A 105 0.84 -28.95 42.43
C ARG A 105 -0.12 -28.86 43.61
#